data_AF-A0A519HFY6-F1
#
_entry.id   AF-A0A519HFY6-F1
#
_cell.length_a   1.000
_cell.length_b   1.000
_cell.length_c   1.000
_cell.angle_alpha   90.00
_cell.angle_beta   90.00
_cell.angle_gamma   90.00
#
_symmetry.space_group_name_H-M   'P 1'
#
loop_
_entity.id
_entity.type
_entity.pdbx_description
1 polymer ?
#
loop_
_entity_poly.entity_id
_entity_poly.type
_entity_poly.pdbx_seq_one_letter_code
_entity_poly.pdbx_strand_id
1 'polypeptide(L)'
;NVNKVSTAVQMRFDARNSPSLTEPVRARLMKLAGSRLTLDGVILITAVRYRTQERNRADAMERLQELVDKASVAPVYRVPTKPTRASKERRLEGKAKRSTIKSGRGRPGSDD
;
A
#
# COMPACT_ATOMS: atom_id res chain seq x y z
N ASN A 1 32.92 -21.26 14.75
CA ASN A 1 31.94 -22.14 14.08
C ASN A 1 31.05 -21.45 13.02
N VAL A 2 31.44 -20.31 12.44
CA VAL A 2 30.63 -19.63 11.40
C VAL A 2 30.78 -20.28 10.01
N ASN A 3 31.96 -20.81 9.68
CA ASN A 3 32.26 -21.32 8.33
C ASN A 3 32.01 -22.82 8.12
N LYS A 4 31.69 -23.58 9.19
CA LYS A 4 31.67 -25.05 9.15
C LYS A 4 30.29 -25.68 9.37
N VAL A 5 29.36 -24.97 10.00
CA VAL A 5 28.05 -25.52 10.37
C VAL A 5 26.99 -24.87 9.49
N SER A 6 26.28 -25.68 8.70
CA SER A 6 25.19 -25.25 7.80
C SER A 6 23.94 -24.88 8.59
N THR A 7 23.99 -23.74 9.29
CA THR A 7 22.86 -23.25 10.12
C THR A 7 21.88 -22.40 9.34
N ALA A 8 22.30 -21.82 8.21
CA ALA A 8 21.47 -21.00 7.34
C ALA A 8 20.31 -21.82 6.73
N VAL A 9 19.12 -21.23 6.69
CA VAL A 9 17.94 -21.84 6.07
C VAL A 9 17.42 -20.93 4.96
N GLN A 10 17.16 -21.50 3.78
CA GLN A 10 16.41 -20.85 2.71
C GLN A 10 15.06 -21.55 2.55
N MET A 11 13.99 -20.82 2.78
CA MET A 11 12.61 -21.28 2.59
C MET A 11 12.11 -20.79 1.23
N ARG A 12 11.45 -21.68 0.48
CA ARG A 12 10.81 -21.38 -0.79
C ARG A 12 9.31 -21.67 -0.64
N PHE A 13 8.49 -20.70 -1.00
CA PHE A 13 7.03 -20.83 -0.99
C PHE A 13 6.47 -20.41 -2.34
N ASP A 14 5.85 -21.34 -3.06
CA ASP A 14 5.19 -21.04 -4.34
C ASP A 14 3.87 -20.32 -4.06
N ALA A 15 3.90 -18.98 -4.09
CA ALA A 15 2.71 -18.18 -3.85
C ALA A 15 1.75 -18.21 -5.05
N ARG A 16 2.28 -18.33 -6.27
CA ARG A 16 1.47 -18.28 -7.50
C ARG A 16 0.59 -19.51 -7.66
N ASN A 17 1.11 -20.70 -7.38
CA ASN A 17 0.38 -21.95 -7.56
C ASN A 17 -0.20 -22.52 -6.26
N SER A 18 -0.05 -21.84 -5.12
CA SER A 18 -0.57 -22.34 -3.84
C SER A 18 -2.10 -22.44 -3.86
N PRO A 19 -2.69 -23.62 -3.63
CA PRO A 19 -4.14 -23.82 -3.58
C PRO A 19 -4.78 -23.23 -2.31
N SER A 20 -3.98 -22.99 -1.27
CA SER A 20 -4.44 -22.47 0.02
C SER A 20 -4.68 -20.96 0.02
N LEU A 21 -4.32 -20.26 -1.06
CA LEU A 21 -4.46 -18.81 -1.18
C LEU A 21 -5.59 -18.44 -2.13
N THR A 22 -6.50 -17.58 -1.67
CA THR A 22 -7.47 -16.94 -2.55
C THR A 22 -6.78 -15.94 -3.48
N GLU A 23 -7.32 -15.73 -4.68
CA GLU A 23 -6.69 -14.88 -5.70
C GLU A 23 -6.37 -13.44 -5.20
N PRO A 24 -7.25 -12.76 -4.43
CA PRO A 24 -6.94 -11.43 -3.90
C PRO A 24 -5.78 -11.45 -2.89
N VAL A 25 -5.71 -12.48 -2.04
CA VAL A 25 -4.63 -12.63 -1.06
C VAL A 25 -3.33 -12.96 -1.79
N ARG A 26 -3.37 -13.85 -2.78
CA ARG A 26 -2.24 -14.21 -3.65
C ARG A 26 -1.64 -12.98 -4.32
N ALA A 27 -2.46 -12.16 -4.98
CA ALA A 27 -2.01 -10.93 -5.63
C ALA A 27 -1.36 -9.94 -4.66
N ARG A 28 -1.97 -9.74 -3.48
CA ARG A 28 -1.41 -8.88 -2.42
C ARG A 28 -0.11 -9.45 -1.86
N LEU A 29 -0.05 -10.76 -1.63
CA LEU A 29 1.13 -11.45 -1.11
C LEU A 29 2.32 -11.30 -2.06
N MET A 30 2.12 -11.53 -3.36
CA MET A 30 3.15 -11.33 -4.39
C MET A 30 3.63 -9.87 -4.42
N LYS A 31 2.71 -8.90 -4.29
CA LYS A 31 3.06 -7.48 -4.23
C LYS A 31 3.87 -7.12 -2.97
N LEU A 32 3.48 -7.66 -1.80
CA LEU A 32 4.16 -7.43 -0.52
C LEU A 32 5.53 -8.11 -0.45
N ALA A 33 5.69 -9.26 -1.12
CA ALA A 33 6.95 -9.99 -1.16
C ALA A 33 8.07 -9.19 -1.87
N GLY A 34 7.72 -8.34 -2.84
CA GLY A 34 8.65 -7.42 -3.49
C GLY A 34 9.89 -8.14 -4.04
N SER A 35 11.07 -7.73 -3.59
CA SER A 35 12.37 -8.31 -4.03
C SER A 35 12.57 -9.78 -3.65
N ARG A 36 11.75 -10.33 -2.75
CA ARG A 36 11.80 -11.74 -2.35
C ARG A 36 11.07 -12.65 -3.33
N LEU A 37 10.29 -12.08 -4.26
CA LEU A 37 9.53 -12.82 -5.26
C LEU A 37 10.38 -13.06 -6.50
N THR A 38 10.42 -14.31 -6.96
CA THR A 38 11.00 -14.69 -8.25
C THR A 38 10.03 -14.46 -9.41
N LEU A 39 10.55 -14.50 -10.64
CA LEU A 39 9.75 -14.44 -11.86
C LEU A 39 8.69 -15.56 -11.94
N ASP A 40 9.02 -16.72 -11.37
CA ASP A 40 8.14 -17.89 -11.28
C ASP A 40 7.03 -17.73 -10.23
N GLY A 41 7.06 -16.68 -9.41
CA GLY A 41 6.08 -16.44 -8.35
C GLY A 41 6.39 -17.17 -7.03
N VAL A 42 7.63 -17.63 -6.87
CA VAL A 42 8.13 -18.25 -5.64
C VAL A 42 8.74 -17.19 -4.74
N ILE A 43 8.32 -17.14 -3.47
CA ILE A 43 8.87 -16.28 -2.43
C ILE A 43 10.05 -16.99 -1.77
N LEU A 44 11.21 -16.33 -1.73
CA LEU A 44 12.41 -16.83 -1.06
C LEU A 44 12.65 -16.06 0.23
N ILE A 45 12.72 -16.78 1.35
CA ILE A 45 13.06 -16.22 2.65
C ILE A 45 14.34 -16.89 3.15
N THR A 46 15.39 -16.09 3.34
CA THR A 46 16.66 -16.55 3.90
C THR A 46 16.75 -16.15 5.38
N ALA A 47 16.97 -17.14 6.25
CA ALA A 47 17.12 -16.98 7.69
C ALA A 47 18.52 -17.42 8.15
N VAL A 48 19.27 -16.47 8.70
CA VAL A 48 20.66 -16.65 9.17
C VAL A 48 20.90 -16.01 10.54
N ARG A 49 19.82 -15.64 11.24
CA ARG A 49 19.88 -14.87 12.49
C ARG A 49 20.45 -15.67 13.66
N TYR A 50 20.22 -16.97 13.68
CA TYR A 50 20.55 -17.84 14.80
C TYR A 50 21.68 -18.82 14.48
N ARG A 51 22.32 -19.30 15.56
CA ARG A 51 23.39 -20.32 15.49
C ARG A 51 22.87 -21.75 15.30
N THR A 52 21.56 -21.98 15.33
CA THR A 52 20.96 -23.31 15.16
C THR A 52 20.01 -23.29 13.97
N GLN A 53 20.04 -24.36 13.17
CA GLN A 53 19.19 -24.50 11.98
C GLN A 53 17.70 -24.48 12.34
N GLU A 54 17.32 -25.12 13.44
CA GLU A 54 15.93 -25.17 13.94
C GLU A 54 15.37 -23.77 14.23
N ARG A 55 16.16 -22.91 14.89
CA ARG A 55 15.75 -21.52 15.14
C ARG A 55 15.66 -20.70 13.86
N ASN A 56 16.57 -20.92 12.91
CA ASN A 56 16.46 -20.27 11.60
C ASN A 56 15.25 -20.78 10.78
N ARG A 57 14.86 -22.05 10.93
CA ARG A 57 13.64 -22.58 10.31
C ARG A 57 12.38 -21.94 10.91
N ALA A 58 12.33 -21.81 12.24
CA ALA A 58 11.23 -21.13 12.92
C ALA A 58 11.12 -19.65 12.50
N ASP A 59 12.25 -18.93 12.46
CA ASP A 59 12.32 -17.54 12.00
C ASP A 59 11.89 -17.36 10.54
N ALA A 60 12.27 -18.28 9.65
CA ALA A 60 11.79 -18.25 8.27
C ALA A 60 10.28 -18.45 8.17
N MET A 61 9.72 -19.36 8.98
CA MET A 61 8.29 -19.64 9.02
C MET A 61 7.49 -18.46 9.59
N GLU A 62 7.95 -17.88 10.69
CA GLU A 62 7.32 -16.71 11.32
C GLU A 62 7.25 -15.53 10.34
N ARG A 63 8.36 -15.24 9.64
CA ARG A 63 8.38 -14.19 8.61
C ARG A 63 7.46 -14.46 7.44
N LEU A 64 7.27 -15.73 7.05
CA LEU A 64 6.30 -16.09 6.03
C LEU A 64 4.88 -15.85 6.54
N GLN A 65 4.58 -16.31 7.76
CA GLN A 65 3.28 -16.15 8.39
C GLN A 65 2.89 -14.67 8.49
N GLU A 66 3.77 -13.83 9.03
CA GLU A 66 3.54 -12.38 9.11
C GLU A 66 3.23 -11.74 7.75
N LEU A 67 3.89 -12.21 6.69
CA LEU A 67 3.68 -11.71 5.33
C LEU A 67 2.31 -12.14 4.79
N VAL A 68 1.92 -13.39 5.05
CA VAL A 68 0.60 -13.93 4.70
C VAL A 68 -0.51 -13.22 5.48
N ASP A 69 -0.30 -12.94 6.77
CA ASP A 69 -1.27 -12.22 7.61
C ASP A 69 -1.50 -10.81 7.08
N LYS A 70 -0.41 -10.08 6.75
CA LYS A 70 -0.49 -8.76 6.11
C LYS A 70 -1.20 -8.81 4.75
N ALA A 71 -0.97 -9.86 3.96
CA ALA A 71 -1.63 -10.04 2.68
C ALA A 71 -3.12 -10.41 2.83
N SER A 72 -3.50 -11.02 3.95
CA SER A 72 -4.87 -11.43 4.23
C SER A 72 -5.76 -10.25 4.60
N VAL A 73 -5.20 -9.18 5.16
CA VAL A 73 -5.94 -7.95 5.44
C VAL A 73 -6.31 -7.24 4.14
N ALA A 74 -7.62 -7.18 3.85
CA ALA A 74 -8.12 -6.44 2.70
C ALA A 74 -8.05 -4.93 2.95
N PRO A 75 -7.56 -4.13 1.98
CA PRO A 75 -7.58 -2.68 2.10
C PRO A 75 -9.03 -2.18 2.14
N VAL A 76 -9.33 -1.32 3.11
CA VAL A 76 -10.65 -0.69 3.21
C VAL A 76 -10.83 0.31 2.06
N TYR A 77 -11.96 0.21 1.36
CA TYR A 77 -12.29 1.13 0.29
C TYR A 77 -12.46 2.55 0.86
N ARG A 78 -11.67 3.50 0.35
CA ARG A 78 -11.81 4.91 0.71
C ARG A 78 -12.99 5.51 -0.05
N VAL A 79 -14.04 5.88 0.68
CA VAL A 79 -15.12 6.69 0.12
C VAL A 79 -14.63 8.14 -0.05
N PRO A 80 -14.67 8.71 -1.27
CA PRO A 80 -14.26 10.10 -1.47
C PRO A 80 -15.20 11.04 -0.72
N THR A 81 -14.64 12.00 0.00
CA THR A 81 -15.42 13.02 0.71
C THR A 81 -15.93 14.07 -0.28
N LYS A 82 -17.17 14.51 -0.10
CA LYS A 82 -17.73 15.66 -0.84
C LYS A 82 -17.14 16.96 -0.28
N PRO A 83 -16.97 18.02 -1.08
CA PRO A 83 -16.61 19.35 -0.56
C PRO A 83 -17.58 19.81 0.53
N THR A 84 -17.05 20.41 1.59
CA THR A 84 -17.85 20.85 2.74
C THR A 84 -18.85 21.95 2.35
N ARG A 85 -19.96 22.05 3.09
CA ARG A 85 -20.97 23.10 2.88
C ARG A 85 -20.35 24.51 2.94
N ALA A 86 -19.54 24.76 3.97
CA ALA A 86 -18.82 26.02 4.14
C ALA A 86 -17.87 26.35 2.97
N SER A 87 -17.23 25.34 2.36
CA SER A 87 -16.41 25.56 1.15
C SER A 87 -17.25 25.99 -0.04
N LYS A 88 -18.45 25.41 -0.20
CA LYS A 88 -19.40 25.79 -1.26
C LYS A 88 -19.93 27.22 -1.05
N GLU A 89 -20.28 27.57 0.19
CA GLU A 89 -20.77 28.92 0.55
C GLU A 89 -19.69 29.98 0.29
N ARG A 90 -18.46 29.79 0.80
CA ARG A 90 -17.34 30.72 0.54
C ARG A 90 -17.05 30.90 -0.95
N ARG A 91 -17.18 29.85 -1.76
CA ARG A 91 -17.03 29.94 -3.22
C ARG A 91 -18.13 30.82 -3.84
N LEU A 92 -19.38 30.67 -3.41
CA LEU A 92 -20.50 31.49 -3.89
C LEU A 92 -20.34 32.94 -3.48
N GLU A 93 -19.99 33.21 -2.21
CA GLU A 93 -19.70 34.56 -1.72
C GLU A 93 -18.53 35.20 -2.47
N GLY A 94 -17.43 34.48 -2.65
CA GLY A 94 -16.28 34.95 -3.41
C GLY A 94 -16.64 35.27 -4.88
N LYS A 95 -17.50 34.44 -5.49
CA LYS A 95 -18.04 34.70 -6.83
C LYS A 95 -18.89 35.98 -6.86
N ALA A 96 -19.77 36.16 -5.89
CA ALA A 96 -20.61 37.35 -5.78
C ALA A 96 -19.76 38.62 -5.59
N LYS A 97 -18.85 38.63 -4.61
CA LYS A 97 -17.92 39.75 -4.38
C LYS A 97 -17.13 40.12 -5.62
N ARG A 98 -16.59 39.12 -6.34
CA ARG A 98 -15.83 39.36 -7.57
C ARG A 98 -16.71 39.90 -8.70
N SER A 99 -17.97 39.49 -8.77
CA SER A 99 -18.94 40.04 -9.73
C SER A 99 -19.17 41.52 -9.48
N THR A 100 -19.45 41.91 -8.23
CA THR A 100 -19.65 43.32 -7.83
C THR A 100 -18.42 44.18 -8.11
N ILE A 101 -17.22 43.67 -7.81
CA ILE A 101 -15.97 44.36 -8.13
C ILE A 101 -15.80 44.54 -9.63
N LYS A 102 -16.17 43.56 -10.45
CA LYS A 102 -16.08 43.65 -11.92
C LYS A 102 -17.11 44.62 -12.51
N SER A 103 -18.34 44.64 -12.01
CA SER A 103 -19.36 45.58 -12.50
C SER A 103 -19.00 47.02 -12.19
N GLY A 104 -18.43 47.29 -11.01
CA GLY A 104 -17.93 48.62 -10.64
C GLY A 104 -16.69 49.09 -11.42
N ARG A 105 -16.07 48.21 -12.24
CA ARG A 105 -14.96 48.56 -13.15
C ARG A 105 -15.41 48.85 -14.58
N GLY A 106 -16.71 48.75 -14.88
CA GLY A 106 -17.23 49.19 -16.17
C GLY A 106 -16.88 50.66 -16.41
N ARG A 107 -16.59 51.03 -17.67
CA ARG A 107 -16.42 52.45 -18.04
C ARG A 107 -17.64 53.23 -17.50
N PRO A 108 -17.44 54.41 -16.89
CA PRO A 108 -18.56 55.31 -16.62
C PRO A 108 -19.33 55.47 -17.93
N GLY A 109 -20.65 55.24 -17.90
CA GLY A 109 -21.48 55.61 -19.02
C GLY A 109 -21.24 57.10 -19.28
N SER A 110 -20.98 57.46 -20.54
CA SER A 110 -21.01 58.85 -20.96
C SER A 110 -22.34 59.47 -20.51
N ASP A 111 -22.23 60.59 -19.81
CA ASP A 111 -23.26 61.34 -19.08
C ASP A 111 -24.59 61.57 -19.82
N ASP A 112 -25.64 61.78 -19.02
CA ASP A 112 -26.65 62.83 -19.24
C ASP A 112 -26.51 63.85 -18.11
#